data_AF-A0A966QI44-F1
#
_entry.id   AF-A0A966QI44-F1
#
_cell.length_a   1.000
_cell.length_b   1.000
_cell.length_c   1.000
_cell.angle_alpha   90.00
_cell.angle_beta   90.00
_cell.angle_gamma   90.00
#
_symmetry.space_group_name_H-M   'P 1'
#
loop_
_entity.id
_entity.type
_entity.pdbx_description
1 polymer ?
#
loop_
_entity_poly.entity_id
_entity_poly.type
_entity_poly.pdbx_seq_one_letter_code
_entity_poly.pdbx_strand_id
1 'polypeptide(L)'
;YLHEMASLVLAETGLLPHANAGALYRDELEMLRNVSPSQGMMIETLRDDLECHRGAPDKVPQRRLDTLEWAGELAIPFTTGILVGIGETREDRLDALEAIAESHRRHGHVQEVIVQNFLPKPRTGMQHDAACPQDEYLWSIAAARLILPADIHLQAPPNLSDDFGVLLDAGIDDWGGVSPVTADHVNPERPWPALDMLRRVTESRGRTIAPRLTIYPDFALRPERWLEPSLRFSVMDRSDAEGLARDDEGEVWPEKVTAADVVTDGAEVVLVGHRSTQWYSGANNPPQQLIDPTTKTSAKAEITGSIREILRGVELGHRVDEDQIVALFAARGPEVRAIAELADELRREA
;
A
#
# COMPACT_ATOMS: atom_id res chain seq x y z
N TYR A 1 5.29 -19.99 -15.52
CA TYR A 1 6.42 -19.07 -15.28
C TYR A 1 6.12 -18.12 -14.12
N LEU A 2 5.11 -17.25 -14.20
CA LEU A 2 4.82 -16.27 -13.15
C LEU A 2 4.62 -16.90 -11.77
N HIS A 3 3.84 -17.99 -11.69
CA HIS A 3 3.68 -18.78 -10.47
C HIS A 3 5.03 -19.20 -9.87
N GLU A 4 5.88 -19.89 -10.64
CA GLU A 4 7.19 -20.35 -10.19
C GLU A 4 8.10 -19.22 -9.70
N MET A 5 8.07 -18.06 -10.37
CA MET A 5 8.87 -16.91 -9.94
C MET A 5 8.32 -16.27 -8.67
N ALA A 6 7.00 -16.17 -8.53
CA ALA A 6 6.37 -15.70 -7.30
C ALA A 6 6.68 -16.64 -6.12
N SER A 7 6.58 -17.95 -6.32
CA SER A 7 7.00 -18.96 -5.34
C SER A 7 8.46 -18.80 -4.93
N LEU A 8 9.35 -18.62 -5.90
CA LEU A 8 10.79 -18.45 -5.65
C LEU A 8 11.06 -17.17 -4.86
N VAL A 9 10.45 -16.04 -5.24
CA VAL A 9 10.57 -14.78 -4.50
C VAL A 9 10.11 -14.96 -3.07
N LEU A 10 8.91 -15.51 -2.86
CA LEU A 10 8.36 -15.75 -1.53
C LEU A 10 9.29 -16.65 -0.69
N ALA A 11 9.75 -17.77 -1.24
CA ALA A 11 10.59 -18.72 -0.53
C ALA A 11 12.00 -18.17 -0.21
N GLU A 12 12.61 -17.46 -1.16
CA GLU A 12 14.00 -17.00 -1.01
C GLU A 12 14.12 -15.70 -0.23
N THR A 13 13.11 -14.83 -0.32
CA THR A 13 13.17 -13.47 0.23
C THR A 13 12.16 -13.21 1.34
N GLY A 14 11.05 -13.96 1.36
CA GLY A 14 9.89 -13.65 2.19
C GLY A 14 9.11 -12.41 1.74
N LEU A 15 9.47 -11.78 0.62
CA LEU A 15 8.64 -10.73 0.01
C LEU A 15 7.32 -11.33 -0.48
N LEU A 16 6.25 -10.57 -0.29
CA LEU A 16 4.89 -10.96 -0.61
C LEU A 16 4.54 -10.52 -2.05
N PRO A 17 4.35 -11.45 -3.00
CA PRO A 17 4.08 -11.07 -4.39
C PRO A 17 2.68 -10.45 -4.56
N HIS A 18 2.60 -9.34 -5.29
CA HIS A 18 1.35 -8.84 -5.89
C HIS A 18 1.39 -9.15 -7.40
N ALA A 19 0.48 -9.99 -7.89
CA ALA A 19 0.46 -10.36 -9.30
C ALA A 19 -0.46 -9.44 -10.12
N ASN A 20 0.13 -8.49 -10.85
CA ASN A 20 -0.57 -7.68 -11.84
C ASN A 20 -0.28 -8.22 -13.25
N ALA A 21 -1.09 -9.18 -13.69
CA ALA A 21 -0.80 -10.05 -14.85
C ALA A 21 -1.79 -9.88 -16.02
N GLY A 22 -2.59 -8.82 -16.01
CA GLY A 22 -3.59 -8.56 -17.05
C GLY A 22 -4.85 -9.43 -16.92
N ALA A 23 -5.57 -9.58 -18.03
CA ALA A 23 -6.87 -10.27 -18.07
C ALA A 23 -6.71 -11.81 -18.13
N LEU A 24 -6.40 -12.38 -16.97
CA LEU A 24 -6.24 -13.81 -16.73
C LEU A 24 -7.57 -14.57 -16.73
N TYR A 25 -7.52 -15.85 -17.09
CA TYR A 25 -8.61 -16.78 -16.90
C TYR A 25 -8.75 -17.23 -15.43
N ARG A 26 -9.91 -17.77 -15.08
CA ARG A 26 -10.25 -18.17 -13.70
C ARG A 26 -9.24 -19.15 -13.10
N ASP A 27 -8.79 -20.14 -13.86
CA ASP A 27 -7.81 -21.15 -13.42
C ASP A 27 -6.40 -20.54 -13.24
N GLU A 28 -6.04 -19.56 -14.05
CA GLU A 28 -4.78 -18.82 -13.90
C GLU A 28 -4.78 -17.94 -12.64
N LEU A 29 -5.90 -17.27 -12.32
CA LEU A 29 -6.09 -16.52 -11.07
C LEU A 29 -5.99 -17.46 -9.85
N GLU A 30 -6.66 -18.60 -9.90
CA GLU A 30 -6.64 -19.60 -8.83
C GLU A 30 -5.23 -20.17 -8.62
N MET A 31 -4.49 -20.43 -9.69
CA MET A 31 -3.09 -20.84 -9.62
C MET A 31 -2.22 -19.79 -8.91
N LEU A 32 -2.33 -18.52 -9.29
CA LEU A 32 -1.52 -17.45 -8.67
C LEU A 32 -1.91 -17.16 -7.22
N ARG A 33 -3.17 -17.38 -6.83
CA ARG A 33 -3.66 -17.18 -5.46
C ARG A 33 -2.86 -17.99 -4.43
N ASN A 34 -2.25 -19.10 -4.83
CA ASN A 34 -1.43 -19.93 -3.95
C ASN A 34 -0.08 -19.29 -3.60
N VAL A 35 0.35 -18.26 -4.33
CA VAL A 35 1.70 -17.67 -4.23
C VAL A 35 1.69 -16.15 -4.13
N SER A 36 0.53 -15.51 -4.14
CA SER A 36 0.38 -14.05 -4.03
C SER A 36 -0.76 -13.70 -3.07
N PRO A 37 -0.53 -12.89 -2.01
CA PRO A 37 -1.60 -12.42 -1.11
C PRO A 37 -2.66 -11.56 -1.80
N SER A 38 -2.31 -10.90 -2.90
CA SER A 38 -3.22 -10.11 -3.71
C SER A 38 -2.83 -10.15 -5.19
N GLN A 39 -3.81 -9.82 -6.04
CA GLN A 39 -3.63 -9.77 -7.49
C GLN A 39 -4.25 -8.48 -8.03
N GLY A 40 -4.03 -8.16 -9.30
CA GLY A 40 -4.63 -6.96 -9.85
C GLY A 40 -4.65 -6.90 -11.37
N MET A 41 -5.52 -6.03 -11.86
CA MET A 41 -5.62 -5.62 -13.25
C MET A 41 -6.55 -4.40 -13.33
N MET A 42 -6.14 -3.36 -14.06
CA MET A 42 -6.97 -2.18 -14.31
C MET A 42 -8.18 -2.52 -15.19
N ILE A 43 -9.35 -1.91 -14.95
CA ILE A 43 -10.43 -1.88 -15.96
C ILE A 43 -10.07 -0.91 -17.09
N GLU A 44 -9.41 0.20 -16.75
CA GLU A 44 -9.06 1.34 -17.63
C GLU A 44 -10.30 2.10 -18.13
N THR A 45 -11.18 1.46 -18.88
CA THR A 45 -12.44 2.00 -19.39
C THR A 45 -13.39 0.86 -19.81
N LEU A 46 -14.71 1.12 -19.85
CA LEU A 46 -15.68 0.19 -20.44
C LEU A 46 -15.98 0.46 -21.91
N ARG A 47 -15.39 1.52 -22.46
CA ARG A 47 -15.53 1.89 -23.86
C ARG A 47 -14.66 1.01 -24.76
N ASP A 48 -15.27 0.32 -25.71
CA ASP A 48 -14.63 -0.74 -26.51
C ASP A 48 -14.06 -0.27 -27.88
N ASP A 49 -14.31 0.98 -28.26
CA ASP A 49 -13.90 1.57 -29.53
C ASP A 49 -12.69 2.53 -29.40
N LEU A 50 -12.03 2.60 -28.24
CA LEU A 50 -10.87 3.47 -28.05
C LEU A 50 -9.67 3.00 -28.89
N GLU A 51 -9.17 3.92 -29.72
CA GLU A 51 -8.01 3.71 -30.58
C GLU A 51 -6.76 3.22 -29.82
N CYS A 52 -6.57 3.69 -28.58
CA CYS A 52 -5.44 3.32 -27.72
C CYS A 52 -5.43 1.84 -27.31
N HIS A 53 -6.56 1.14 -27.42
CA HIS A 53 -6.68 -0.30 -27.12
C HIS A 53 -6.63 -1.18 -28.37
N ARG A 54 -6.53 -0.59 -29.56
CA ARG A 54 -6.43 -1.35 -30.81
C ARG A 54 -5.26 -2.32 -30.77
N GLY A 55 -5.53 -3.60 -31.01
CA GLY A 55 -4.51 -4.65 -31.05
C GLY A 55 -4.14 -5.22 -29.67
N ALA A 56 -4.83 -4.82 -28.60
CA ALA A 56 -4.68 -5.36 -27.25
C ALA A 56 -5.95 -6.17 -26.88
N PRO A 57 -6.05 -7.45 -27.26
CA PRO A 57 -7.26 -8.25 -27.04
C PRO A 57 -7.57 -8.50 -25.55
N ASP A 58 -6.56 -8.37 -24.68
CA ASP A 58 -6.69 -8.40 -23.22
C ASP A 58 -7.27 -7.10 -22.64
N LYS A 59 -7.42 -6.04 -23.45
CA LYS A 59 -8.07 -4.76 -23.10
C LYS A 59 -9.54 -4.68 -23.51
N VAL A 60 -10.13 -5.75 -24.03
CA VAL A 60 -11.56 -5.80 -24.29
C VAL A 60 -12.31 -5.67 -22.94
N PRO A 61 -13.23 -4.70 -22.79
CA PRO A 61 -13.89 -4.41 -21.51
C PRO A 61 -14.51 -5.64 -20.83
N GLN A 62 -15.26 -6.45 -21.59
CA GLN A 62 -15.91 -7.63 -21.04
C GLN A 62 -14.91 -8.64 -20.47
N ARG A 63 -13.75 -8.83 -21.12
CA ARG A 63 -12.72 -9.75 -20.64
C ARG A 63 -12.17 -9.28 -19.29
N ARG A 64 -12.04 -7.97 -19.10
CA ARG A 64 -11.57 -7.38 -17.84
C ARG A 64 -12.63 -7.45 -16.73
N LEU A 65 -13.90 -7.24 -17.08
CA LEU A 65 -15.01 -7.45 -16.15
C LEU A 65 -15.10 -8.92 -15.71
N ASP A 66 -14.93 -9.88 -16.63
CA ASP A 66 -14.93 -11.31 -16.30
C ASP A 66 -13.80 -11.67 -15.33
N THR A 67 -12.58 -11.17 -15.57
CA THR A 67 -11.44 -11.35 -14.65
C THR A 67 -11.73 -10.77 -13.26
N LEU A 68 -12.34 -9.57 -13.18
CA LEU A 68 -12.71 -8.95 -11.91
C LEU A 68 -13.76 -9.81 -11.16
N GLU A 69 -14.79 -10.29 -11.84
CA GLU A 69 -15.78 -11.18 -11.21
C GLU A 69 -15.18 -12.50 -10.73
N TRP A 70 -14.31 -13.14 -11.52
CA TRP A 70 -13.63 -14.37 -11.11
C TRP A 70 -12.72 -14.14 -9.89
N ALA A 71 -12.05 -13.00 -9.79
CA ALA A 71 -11.27 -12.66 -8.60
C ALA A 71 -12.15 -12.58 -7.35
N GLY A 72 -13.34 -11.99 -7.48
CA GLY A 72 -14.36 -11.96 -6.44
C GLY A 72 -14.84 -13.35 -6.02
N GLU A 73 -15.20 -14.20 -6.99
CA GLU A 73 -15.63 -15.59 -6.75
C GLU A 73 -14.56 -16.44 -6.05
N LEU A 74 -13.29 -16.19 -6.36
CA LEU A 74 -12.14 -16.89 -5.78
C LEU A 74 -11.67 -16.30 -4.44
N ALA A 75 -12.34 -15.26 -3.93
CA ALA A 75 -11.96 -14.53 -2.73
C ALA A 75 -10.50 -14.07 -2.78
N ILE A 76 -10.13 -13.38 -3.85
CA ILE A 76 -8.80 -12.78 -4.04
C ILE A 76 -8.90 -11.28 -3.75
N PRO A 77 -8.12 -10.73 -2.79
CA PRO A 77 -7.96 -9.29 -2.66
C PRO A 77 -7.41 -8.70 -3.96
N PHE A 78 -8.16 -7.80 -4.59
CA PHE A 78 -7.92 -7.39 -5.97
C PHE A 78 -7.72 -5.88 -6.10
N THR A 79 -6.64 -5.49 -6.76
CA THR A 79 -6.40 -4.10 -7.20
C THR A 79 -6.92 -3.91 -8.61
N THR A 80 -7.69 -2.85 -8.83
CA THR A 80 -8.13 -2.46 -10.18
C THR A 80 -8.06 -0.95 -10.37
N GLY A 81 -8.67 -0.40 -11.41
CA GLY A 81 -8.64 1.03 -11.64
C GLY A 81 -9.06 1.49 -13.02
N ILE A 82 -9.07 2.81 -13.20
CA ILE A 82 -9.43 3.49 -14.44
C ILE A 82 -8.26 4.35 -14.95
N LEU A 83 -8.25 4.62 -16.25
CA LEU A 83 -7.36 5.61 -16.85
C LEU A 83 -8.14 6.90 -17.14
N VAL A 84 -7.45 8.03 -17.02
CA VAL A 84 -8.02 9.36 -17.24
C VAL A 84 -7.22 10.08 -18.33
N GLY A 85 -7.89 10.46 -19.42
CA GLY A 85 -7.31 11.20 -20.54
C GLY A 85 -6.80 10.33 -21.68
N ILE A 86 -7.32 9.11 -21.85
CA ILE A 86 -7.01 8.21 -22.97
C ILE A 86 -7.99 8.31 -24.15
N GLY A 87 -8.97 9.22 -24.08
CA GLY A 87 -10.01 9.44 -25.09
C GLY A 87 -11.43 9.11 -24.61
N GLU A 88 -11.55 8.62 -23.38
CA GLU A 88 -12.80 8.41 -22.67
C GLU A 88 -13.43 9.73 -22.20
N THR A 89 -14.75 9.72 -22.05
CA THR A 89 -15.54 10.81 -21.47
C THR A 89 -15.70 10.64 -19.96
N ARG A 90 -16.24 11.65 -19.28
CA ARG A 90 -16.59 11.51 -17.85
C ARG A 90 -17.64 10.42 -17.62
N GLU A 91 -18.61 10.26 -18.52
CA GLU A 91 -19.62 9.22 -18.44
C GLU A 91 -18.97 7.82 -18.47
N ASP A 92 -18.04 7.59 -19.40
CA ASP A 92 -17.28 6.33 -19.47
C ASP A 92 -16.53 6.01 -18.16
N ARG A 93 -15.99 7.04 -17.49
CA ARG A 93 -15.32 6.89 -16.18
C ARG A 93 -16.31 6.52 -15.08
N LEU A 94 -17.48 7.16 -15.07
CA LEU A 94 -18.54 6.86 -14.10
C LEU A 94 -19.03 5.42 -14.27
N ASP A 95 -19.30 4.98 -15.51
CA ASP A 95 -19.73 3.61 -15.82
C ASP A 95 -18.71 2.57 -15.32
N ALA A 96 -17.41 2.82 -15.55
CA ALA A 96 -16.35 1.94 -15.07
C ALA A 96 -16.27 1.88 -13.53
N LEU A 97 -16.38 3.03 -12.85
CA LEU A 97 -16.37 3.10 -11.39
C LEU A 97 -17.60 2.42 -10.77
N GLU A 98 -18.77 2.59 -11.37
CA GLU A 98 -20.00 1.92 -10.94
C GLU A 98 -19.91 0.40 -11.11
N ALA A 99 -19.33 -0.07 -12.22
CA ALA A 99 -19.11 -1.50 -12.44
C ALA A 99 -18.16 -2.10 -11.40
N ILE A 100 -17.06 -1.40 -11.07
CA ILE A 100 -16.12 -1.81 -10.01
C ILE A 100 -16.83 -1.85 -8.65
N ALA A 101 -17.56 -0.78 -8.30
CA ALA A 101 -18.31 -0.70 -7.05
C ALA A 101 -19.34 -1.84 -6.93
N GLU A 102 -20.01 -2.19 -8.02
CA GLU A 102 -21.02 -3.23 -8.06
C GLU A 102 -20.41 -4.63 -7.94
N SER A 103 -19.25 -4.86 -8.55
CA SER A 103 -18.46 -6.08 -8.33
C SER A 103 -17.99 -6.22 -6.88
N HIS A 104 -17.49 -5.13 -6.29
CA HIS A 104 -17.12 -5.11 -4.88
C HIS A 104 -18.33 -5.33 -3.97
N ARG A 105 -19.50 -4.75 -4.25
CA ARG A 105 -20.71 -4.99 -3.43
C ARG A 105 -21.13 -6.46 -3.42
N ARG A 106 -20.94 -7.19 -4.53
CA ARG A 106 -21.22 -8.64 -4.60
C ARG A 106 -20.24 -9.48 -3.78
N HIS A 107 -18.94 -9.20 -3.92
CA HIS A 107 -17.90 -10.13 -3.48
C HIS A 107 -17.02 -9.61 -2.33
N GLY A 108 -17.01 -8.30 -2.09
CA GLY A 108 -16.22 -7.59 -1.08
C GLY A 108 -14.71 -7.65 -1.31
N HIS A 109 -14.26 -7.83 -2.55
CA HIS A 109 -12.91 -8.31 -2.89
C HIS A 109 -11.96 -7.23 -3.42
N VAL A 110 -12.47 -6.10 -3.90
CA VAL A 110 -11.64 -5.00 -4.39
C VAL A 110 -11.04 -4.27 -3.19
N GLN A 111 -9.72 -4.31 -3.05
CA GLN A 111 -9.02 -3.61 -1.97
C GLN A 111 -8.64 -2.18 -2.35
N GLU A 112 -8.38 -1.95 -3.64
CA GLU A 112 -7.81 -0.71 -4.15
C GLU A 112 -8.33 -0.42 -5.55
N VAL A 113 -8.65 0.86 -5.78
CA VAL A 113 -8.89 1.43 -7.10
C VAL A 113 -7.83 2.48 -7.40
N ILE A 114 -7.11 2.28 -8.49
CA ILE A 114 -6.13 3.23 -9.01
C ILE A 114 -6.83 4.16 -9.99
N VAL A 115 -6.74 5.47 -9.76
CA VAL A 115 -7.10 6.49 -10.75
C VAL A 115 -5.81 7.03 -11.30
N GLN A 116 -5.51 6.74 -12.56
CA GLN A 116 -4.23 7.09 -13.17
C GLN A 116 -4.43 8.00 -14.39
N ASN A 117 -3.71 9.12 -14.40
CA ASN A 117 -3.70 10.06 -15.52
C ASN A 117 -2.82 9.57 -16.69
N PHE A 118 -3.28 9.85 -17.91
CA PHE A 118 -2.51 9.67 -19.12
C PHE A 118 -1.45 10.75 -19.27
N LEU A 119 -0.22 10.32 -19.59
CA LEU A 119 0.86 11.18 -20.05
C LEU A 119 1.40 10.65 -21.40
N PRO A 120 1.58 11.49 -22.42
CA PRO A 120 2.09 11.06 -23.71
C PRO A 120 3.52 10.53 -23.58
N LYS A 121 3.83 9.49 -24.36
CA LYS A 121 5.14 8.83 -24.34
C LYS A 121 5.76 8.75 -25.72
N PRO A 122 7.06 9.09 -25.86
CA PRO A 122 7.77 8.91 -27.13
C PRO A 122 7.65 7.47 -27.63
N ARG A 123 7.52 7.28 -28.94
CA ARG A 123 7.42 5.96 -29.61
C ARG A 123 6.15 5.18 -29.27
N THR A 124 5.07 5.88 -28.88
CA THR A 124 3.72 5.31 -28.75
C THR A 124 2.79 5.92 -29.79
N GLY A 125 1.65 5.27 -30.05
CA GLY A 125 0.62 5.80 -30.96
C GLY A 125 0.05 7.15 -30.50
N MET A 126 0.09 7.43 -29.19
CA MET A 126 -0.43 8.65 -28.56
C MET A 126 0.67 9.63 -28.16
N GLN A 127 1.87 9.55 -28.76
CA GLN A 127 3.00 10.40 -28.38
C GLN A 127 2.77 11.91 -28.61
N HIS A 128 1.79 12.27 -29.46
CA HIS A 128 1.43 13.64 -29.80
C HIS A 128 0.11 14.10 -29.18
N ASP A 129 -0.52 13.24 -28.39
CA ASP A 129 -1.77 13.54 -27.73
C ASP A 129 -1.50 14.45 -26.52
N ALA A 130 -2.51 15.24 -26.14
CA ALA A 130 -2.41 16.07 -24.94
C ALA A 130 -2.36 15.17 -23.69
N ALA A 131 -1.52 15.54 -22.72
CA ALA A 131 -1.58 14.95 -21.39
C ALA A 131 -2.96 15.21 -20.76
N CYS A 132 -3.37 14.31 -19.86
CA CYS A 132 -4.60 14.49 -19.08
C CYS A 132 -4.57 15.84 -18.34
N PRO A 133 -5.59 16.69 -18.53
CA PRO A 133 -5.72 17.93 -17.76
C PRO A 133 -5.81 17.67 -16.26
N GLN A 134 -5.17 18.53 -15.46
CA GLN A 134 -5.10 18.34 -14.01
C GLN A 134 -6.49 18.42 -13.35
N ASP A 135 -7.37 19.29 -13.83
CA ASP A 135 -8.75 19.43 -13.34
C ASP A 135 -9.60 18.20 -13.66
N GLU A 136 -9.46 17.60 -14.84
CA GLU A 136 -10.09 16.32 -15.17
C GLU A 136 -9.59 15.18 -14.28
N TYR A 137 -8.30 15.17 -13.96
CA TYR A 137 -7.71 14.17 -13.08
C TYR A 137 -8.23 14.29 -11.64
N LEU A 138 -8.17 15.49 -11.05
CA LEU A 138 -8.67 15.74 -9.70
C LEU A 138 -10.18 15.48 -9.60
N TRP A 139 -10.94 15.87 -10.63
CA TRP A 139 -12.37 15.56 -10.71
C TRP A 139 -12.61 14.05 -10.69
N SER A 140 -11.83 13.28 -11.44
CA SER A 140 -11.99 11.82 -11.52
C SER A 140 -11.64 11.11 -10.21
N ILE A 141 -10.63 11.60 -9.47
CA ILE A 141 -10.30 11.10 -8.12
C ILE A 141 -11.46 11.40 -7.16
N ALA A 142 -11.96 12.64 -7.14
CA ALA A 142 -13.07 13.02 -6.27
C ALA A 142 -14.35 12.23 -6.59
N ALA A 143 -14.64 12.01 -7.89
CA ALA A 143 -15.76 11.18 -8.33
C ALA A 143 -15.59 9.73 -7.86
N ALA A 144 -14.40 9.14 -8.01
CA ALA A 144 -14.11 7.79 -7.53
C ALA A 144 -14.34 7.66 -6.02
N ARG A 145 -13.88 8.63 -5.21
CA ARG A 145 -14.11 8.62 -3.76
C ARG A 145 -15.59 8.67 -3.37
N LEU A 146 -16.43 9.33 -4.17
CA LEU A 146 -17.87 9.43 -3.89
C LEU A 146 -18.68 8.22 -4.35
N ILE A 147 -18.23 7.52 -5.39
CA ILE A 147 -18.95 6.40 -6.03
C ILE A 147 -18.57 5.06 -5.39
N LEU A 148 -17.28 4.88 -5.11
CA LEU A 148 -16.76 3.63 -4.57
C LEU A 148 -17.18 3.45 -3.10
N PRO A 149 -17.46 2.21 -2.66
CA PRO A 149 -17.57 1.87 -1.25
C PRO A 149 -16.39 2.40 -0.43
N ALA A 150 -16.67 2.87 0.80
CA ALA A 150 -15.67 3.54 1.64
C ALA A 150 -14.53 2.64 2.12
N ASP A 151 -14.72 1.32 2.06
CA ASP A 151 -13.73 0.27 2.36
C ASP A 151 -12.83 -0.07 1.15
N ILE A 152 -13.02 0.58 0.00
CA ILE A 152 -12.07 0.54 -1.11
C ILE A 152 -11.08 1.69 -0.97
N HIS A 153 -9.78 1.37 -0.94
CA HIS A 153 -8.71 2.35 -0.95
C HIS A 153 -8.59 3.00 -2.33
N LEU A 154 -8.29 4.29 -2.34
CA LEU A 154 -8.17 5.07 -3.57
C LEU A 154 -6.72 5.52 -3.72
N GLN A 155 -6.10 5.06 -4.80
CA GLN A 155 -4.71 5.33 -5.11
C GLN A 155 -4.60 6.26 -6.33
N ALA A 156 -3.67 7.21 -6.26
CA ALA A 156 -3.24 7.99 -7.42
C ALA A 156 -1.71 8.13 -7.40
N PRO A 157 -1.01 7.81 -8.51
CA PRO A 157 0.45 7.80 -8.54
C PRO A 157 1.02 9.23 -8.40
N PRO A 158 1.76 9.55 -7.32
CA PRO A 158 2.29 10.89 -7.07
C PRO A 158 3.38 11.31 -8.06
N ASN A 159 4.11 10.37 -8.66
CA ASN A 159 5.15 10.66 -9.64
C ASN A 159 4.61 11.17 -10.99
N LEU A 160 3.31 11.01 -11.26
CA LEU A 160 2.66 11.49 -12.48
C LEU A 160 2.01 12.87 -12.33
N SER A 161 2.21 13.53 -11.17
CA SER A 161 1.72 14.88 -10.87
C SER A 161 2.88 15.76 -10.40
N ASP A 162 2.94 17.01 -10.87
CA ASP A 162 4.02 17.93 -10.46
C ASP A 162 3.81 18.45 -9.02
N ASP A 163 2.56 18.70 -8.62
CA ASP A 163 2.14 18.86 -7.22
C ASP A 163 1.22 17.70 -6.86
N PHE A 164 1.73 16.72 -6.13
CA PHE A 164 0.95 15.55 -5.72
C PHE A 164 0.22 15.77 -4.40
N GLY A 165 0.50 16.84 -3.64
CA GLY A 165 -0.13 17.10 -2.35
C GLY A 165 -1.63 17.33 -2.46
N VAL A 166 -2.09 17.89 -3.60
CA VAL A 166 -3.51 18.11 -3.91
C VAL A 166 -4.29 16.81 -4.16
N LEU A 167 -3.61 15.68 -4.40
CA LEU A 167 -4.29 14.40 -4.60
C LEU A 167 -4.93 13.91 -3.29
N LEU A 168 -4.31 14.19 -2.13
CA LEU A 168 -4.93 13.94 -0.82
C LEU A 168 -6.21 14.73 -0.65
N ASP A 169 -6.20 16.00 -1.06
CA ASP A 169 -7.37 16.88 -0.98
C ASP A 169 -8.50 16.40 -1.92
N ALA A 170 -8.15 15.73 -3.03
CA ALA A 170 -9.11 15.11 -3.94
C ALA A 170 -9.69 13.78 -3.40
N GLY A 171 -9.07 13.19 -2.37
CA GLY A 171 -9.64 12.06 -1.63
C GLY A 171 -8.88 10.75 -1.75
N ILE A 172 -7.64 10.72 -2.22
CA ILE A 172 -6.83 9.49 -2.11
C ILE A 172 -6.47 9.22 -0.65
N ASP A 173 -6.29 7.95 -0.33
CA ASP A 173 -5.73 7.49 0.95
C ASP A 173 -4.47 6.64 0.76
N ASP A 174 -4.07 6.37 -0.48
CA ASP A 174 -2.85 5.65 -0.81
C ASP A 174 -2.02 6.31 -1.91
N TRP A 175 -0.71 6.42 -1.66
CA TRP A 175 0.29 6.87 -2.62
C TRP A 175 0.75 5.77 -3.59
N GLY A 176 0.48 4.50 -3.24
CA GLY A 176 0.78 3.31 -4.03
C GLY A 176 2.16 2.72 -3.79
N GLY A 177 2.61 1.90 -4.75
CA GLY A 177 3.87 1.16 -4.67
C GLY A 177 5.11 2.06 -4.77
N VAL A 178 5.54 2.63 -3.64
CA VAL A 178 6.76 3.45 -3.57
C VAL A 178 7.96 2.57 -3.25
N SER A 179 8.86 2.35 -4.21
CA SER A 179 10.12 1.63 -3.98
C SER A 179 11.29 2.58 -3.71
N PRO A 180 11.95 2.51 -2.53
CA PRO A 180 13.18 3.24 -2.27
C PRO A 180 14.44 2.48 -2.71
N VAL A 181 14.31 1.20 -3.06
CA VAL A 181 15.45 0.28 -3.30
C VAL A 181 15.70 0.06 -4.78
N THR A 182 14.63 -0.13 -5.56
CA THR A 182 14.68 -0.31 -7.00
C THR A 182 14.11 0.92 -7.68
N ALA A 183 14.72 1.34 -8.79
CA ALA A 183 14.08 2.30 -9.67
C ALA A 183 12.82 1.63 -10.24
N ASP A 184 11.68 1.81 -9.59
CA ASP A 184 10.43 1.32 -10.10
C ASP A 184 10.05 2.12 -11.35
N HIS A 185 9.78 1.40 -12.44
CA HIS A 185 9.78 1.91 -13.80
C HIS A 185 8.38 1.97 -14.42
N VAL A 186 7.31 2.15 -13.62
CA VAL A 186 5.96 2.47 -14.18
C VAL A 186 6.07 3.62 -15.18
N ASN A 187 6.93 4.59 -14.87
CA ASN A 187 7.36 5.62 -15.80
C ASN A 187 8.86 5.91 -15.59
N PRO A 188 9.76 5.40 -16.46
CA PRO A 188 11.20 5.58 -16.30
C PRO A 188 11.66 7.06 -16.27
N GLU A 189 10.82 7.97 -16.76
CA GLU A 189 11.11 9.41 -16.85
C GLU A 189 10.55 10.19 -15.63
N ARG A 190 9.83 9.52 -14.72
CA ARG A 190 9.20 10.13 -13.55
C ARG A 190 9.49 9.29 -12.30
N PRO A 191 10.65 9.50 -11.64
CA PRO A 191 11.00 8.76 -10.43
C PRO A 191 10.00 9.06 -9.32
N TRP A 192 9.81 8.07 -8.44
CA TRP A 192 9.00 8.22 -7.25
C TRP A 192 9.55 9.31 -6.32
N PRO A 193 8.68 10.11 -5.66
CA PRO A 193 9.13 11.01 -4.61
C PRO A 193 9.80 10.22 -3.47
N ALA A 194 10.86 10.79 -2.90
CA ALA A 194 11.53 10.20 -1.74
C ALA A 194 10.55 10.06 -0.55
N LEU A 195 10.72 9.02 0.28
CA LEU A 195 9.86 8.76 1.43
C LEU A 195 9.75 9.96 2.38
N ASP A 196 10.84 10.68 2.63
CA ASP A 196 10.81 11.90 3.45
C ASP A 196 9.95 13.01 2.85
N MET A 197 9.86 13.09 1.52
CA MET A 197 8.97 14.03 0.86
C MET A 197 7.51 13.61 1.02
N LEU A 198 7.20 12.33 0.80
CA LEU A 198 5.85 11.80 1.01
C LEU A 198 5.39 12.01 2.45
N ARG A 199 6.26 11.73 3.42
CA ARG A 199 5.99 11.99 4.86
C ARG A 199 5.64 13.45 5.11
N ARG A 200 6.51 14.39 4.70
CA ARG A 200 6.28 15.83 4.90
C ARG A 200 4.99 16.31 4.25
N VAL A 201 4.71 15.90 3.02
CA VAL A 201 3.48 16.30 2.31
C VAL A 201 2.25 15.75 3.02
N THR A 202 2.28 14.48 3.42
CA THR A 202 1.18 13.81 4.14
C THR A 202 0.90 14.49 5.49
N GLU A 203 1.94 14.74 6.29
CA GLU A 203 1.85 15.42 7.58
C GLU A 203 1.37 16.87 7.45
N SER A 204 1.74 17.57 6.38
CA SER A 204 1.24 18.94 6.13
C SER A 204 -0.28 19.01 5.89
N ARG A 205 -0.94 17.87 5.67
CA ARG A 205 -2.41 17.71 5.58
C ARG A 205 -3.01 17.07 6.83
N GLY A 206 -2.26 16.97 7.93
CA GLY A 206 -2.73 16.36 9.18
C GLY A 206 -2.97 14.85 9.06
N ARG A 207 -2.25 14.18 8.15
CA ARG A 207 -2.29 12.72 7.96
C ARG A 207 -0.94 12.11 8.31
N THR A 208 -0.92 10.82 8.58
CA THR A 208 0.31 10.07 8.83
C THR A 208 0.52 9.06 7.71
N ILE A 209 1.75 8.97 7.21
CA ILE A 209 2.13 7.92 6.26
C ILE A 209 2.44 6.64 7.03
N ALA A 210 1.90 5.51 6.57
CA ALA A 210 2.19 4.19 7.10
C ALA A 210 2.47 3.23 5.94
N PRO A 211 3.46 2.34 6.05
CA PRO A 211 3.69 1.32 5.04
C PRO A 211 2.58 0.27 5.12
N ARG A 212 2.16 -0.24 3.96
CA ARG A 212 1.21 -1.36 3.86
C ARG A 212 1.85 -2.53 3.13
N LEU A 213 1.30 -3.72 3.35
CA LEU A 213 1.62 -4.89 2.55
C LEU A 213 0.92 -4.81 1.18
N THR A 214 1.19 -5.81 0.34
CA THR A 214 0.46 -5.99 -0.94
C THR A 214 -1.02 -6.30 -0.73
N ILE A 215 -1.39 -6.78 0.45
CA ILE A 215 -2.75 -7.00 0.93
C ILE A 215 -3.08 -5.95 1.99
N TYR A 216 -4.28 -5.38 1.93
CA TYR A 216 -4.72 -4.33 2.86
C TYR A 216 -5.23 -4.87 4.20
N PRO A 217 -5.20 -4.06 5.28
CA PRO A 217 -5.68 -4.43 6.61
C PRO A 217 -7.01 -5.17 6.66
N ASP A 218 -8.02 -4.66 5.94
CA ASP A 218 -9.37 -5.24 5.85
C ASP A 218 -9.36 -6.70 5.39
N PHE A 219 -8.35 -7.10 4.63
CA PHE A 219 -8.22 -8.45 4.10
C PHE A 219 -7.23 -9.29 4.91
N ALA A 220 -6.10 -8.69 5.30
CA ALA A 220 -5.06 -9.32 6.11
C ALA A 220 -5.58 -9.80 7.47
N LEU A 221 -6.45 -9.02 8.11
CA LEU A 221 -7.08 -9.35 9.39
C LEU A 221 -8.21 -10.39 9.29
N ARG A 222 -8.55 -10.85 8.08
CA ARG A 222 -9.54 -11.90 7.81
C ARG A 222 -8.93 -13.04 6.97
N PRO A 223 -7.82 -13.65 7.43
CA PRO A 223 -6.99 -14.54 6.63
C PRO A 223 -7.68 -15.85 6.25
N GLU A 224 -8.72 -16.28 6.97
CA GLU A 224 -9.47 -17.50 6.67
C GLU A 224 -10.21 -17.41 5.34
N ARG A 225 -10.68 -16.21 4.99
CA ARG A 225 -11.42 -15.96 3.75
C ARG A 225 -10.48 -15.61 2.61
N TRP A 226 -9.56 -14.69 2.85
CA TRP A 226 -8.85 -13.99 1.77
C TRP A 226 -7.52 -14.62 1.40
N LEU A 227 -6.89 -15.35 2.33
CA LEU A 227 -5.57 -15.91 2.11
C LEU A 227 -5.63 -17.42 1.90
N GLU A 228 -4.76 -17.89 1.02
CA GLU A 228 -4.40 -19.31 0.99
C GLU A 228 -3.71 -19.67 2.34
N PRO A 229 -4.02 -20.85 2.94
CA PRO A 229 -3.48 -21.27 4.23
C PRO A 229 -1.95 -21.14 4.43
N SER A 230 -1.14 -21.52 3.45
CA SER A 230 0.32 -21.40 3.45
C SER A 230 0.83 -19.95 3.46
N LEU A 231 0.05 -18.99 2.93
CA LEU A 231 0.43 -17.57 2.93
C LEU A 231 0.12 -16.85 4.23
N ARG A 232 -0.75 -17.40 5.10
CA ARG A 232 -1.24 -16.73 6.31
C ARG A 232 -0.10 -16.34 7.24
N PHE A 233 0.84 -17.26 7.50
CA PHE A 233 1.99 -16.98 8.35
C PHE A 233 2.83 -15.84 7.76
N SER A 234 3.18 -15.90 6.48
CA SER A 234 4.00 -14.88 5.82
C SER A 234 3.35 -13.50 5.84
N VAL A 235 2.02 -13.41 5.71
CA VAL A 235 1.31 -12.12 5.84
C VAL A 235 1.31 -11.64 7.29
N MET A 236 0.96 -12.50 8.25
CA MET A 236 0.91 -12.13 9.68
C MET A 236 2.29 -11.74 10.25
N ASP A 237 3.35 -12.44 9.85
CA ASP A 237 4.73 -12.15 10.25
C ASP A 237 5.17 -10.74 9.85
N ARG A 238 4.66 -10.26 8.70
CA ARG A 238 4.96 -8.94 8.12
C ARG A 238 3.94 -7.87 8.46
N SER A 239 2.87 -8.23 9.15
CA SER A 239 1.83 -7.31 9.55
C SER A 239 2.04 -6.88 11.01
N ASP A 240 1.70 -5.64 11.32
CA ASP A 240 1.48 -5.22 12.70
C ASP A 240 0.07 -5.63 13.18
N ALA A 241 -0.28 -5.21 14.41
CA ALA A 241 -1.56 -5.54 15.01
C ALA A 241 -2.78 -4.93 14.29
N GLU A 242 -2.56 -3.92 13.44
CA GLU A 242 -3.59 -3.29 12.62
C GLU A 242 -3.63 -3.86 11.19
N GLY A 243 -2.77 -4.82 10.85
CA GLY A 243 -2.70 -5.40 9.51
C GLY A 243 -1.92 -4.56 8.49
N LEU A 244 -1.26 -3.49 8.94
CA LEU A 244 -0.33 -2.69 8.13
C LEU A 244 1.05 -3.36 8.10
N ALA A 245 1.92 -2.94 7.19
CA ALA A 245 3.28 -3.46 7.18
C ALA A 245 4.03 -2.98 8.42
N ARG A 246 4.82 -3.87 9.00
CA ARG A 246 5.78 -3.49 10.05
C ARG A 246 6.81 -2.50 9.52
N ASP A 247 7.21 -1.57 10.38
CA ASP A 247 8.20 -0.50 10.13
C ASP A 247 9.44 -0.58 11.06
N ASP A 248 9.68 -1.77 11.66
CA ASP A 248 10.85 -2.09 12.47
C ASP A 248 11.99 -2.80 11.69
N GLU A 249 13.23 -2.57 12.10
CA GLU A 249 14.42 -3.06 11.40
C GLU A 249 14.38 -4.59 11.16
N GLY A 250 14.44 -5.00 9.88
CA GLY A 250 14.40 -6.41 9.46
C GLY A 250 13.04 -6.92 8.99
N GLU A 251 12.01 -6.07 8.96
CA GLU A 251 10.69 -6.35 8.37
C GLU A 251 10.74 -6.85 6.92
N VAL A 252 11.71 -6.39 6.11
CA VAL A 252 11.74 -6.65 4.66
C VAL A 252 12.42 -7.99 4.37
N TRP A 253 13.50 -8.29 5.09
CA TRP A 253 14.35 -9.46 4.87
C TRP A 253 14.45 -10.26 6.17
N PRO A 254 13.85 -11.45 6.23
CA PRO A 254 13.90 -12.26 7.44
C PRO A 254 15.35 -12.67 7.69
N GLU A 255 15.85 -12.47 8.92
CA GLU A 255 17.17 -12.98 9.31
C GLU A 255 17.16 -14.51 9.17
N LYS A 256 17.83 -15.04 8.13
CA LYS A 256 18.03 -16.48 7.99
C LYS A 256 19.17 -16.93 8.91
N VAL A 257 18.83 -17.62 9.99
CA VAL A 257 19.81 -18.33 10.83
C VAL A 257 19.99 -19.74 10.27
N THR A 258 21.04 -19.98 9.50
CA THR A 258 21.41 -21.32 9.01
C THR A 258 22.48 -21.95 9.89
N ALA A 259 22.62 -23.27 9.87
CA ALA A 259 23.83 -23.92 10.40
C ALA A 259 24.99 -23.64 9.43
N ALA A 260 26.19 -23.40 9.96
CA ALA A 260 27.38 -23.23 9.13
C ALA A 260 27.71 -24.53 8.39
N ASP A 261 27.65 -24.52 7.05
CA ASP A 261 28.11 -25.63 6.21
C ASP A 261 29.51 -25.34 5.67
N VAL A 262 30.36 -26.36 5.69
CA VAL A 262 31.75 -26.30 5.21
C VAL A 262 31.78 -26.68 3.73
N VAL A 263 32.18 -25.76 2.85
CA VAL A 263 32.35 -26.03 1.41
C VAL A 263 33.80 -26.44 1.12
N THR A 264 33.98 -27.60 0.49
CA THR A 264 35.28 -28.21 0.20
C THR A 264 35.86 -27.77 -1.16
N ASP A 265 36.08 -26.48 -1.39
CA ASP A 265 36.74 -26.00 -2.63
C ASP A 265 37.65 -24.76 -2.49
N GLY A 266 37.97 -24.34 -1.26
CA GLY A 266 39.14 -23.48 -0.99
C GLY A 266 38.92 -21.96 -1.12
N ALA A 267 37.69 -21.49 -1.28
CA ALA A 267 37.31 -20.11 -0.99
C ALA A 267 36.20 -20.07 0.07
N GLU A 268 36.53 -19.65 1.29
CA GLU A 268 35.56 -19.53 2.40
C GLU A 268 35.05 -18.10 2.53
N VAL A 269 33.77 -17.85 2.23
CA VAL A 269 32.99 -16.82 2.95
C VAL A 269 31.56 -17.29 3.15
N VAL A 270 31.23 -17.70 4.37
CA VAL A 270 29.87 -17.70 4.90
C VAL A 270 29.92 -16.99 6.26
N LEU A 271 29.28 -15.84 6.38
CA LEU A 271 29.17 -15.12 7.65
C LEU A 271 27.75 -15.35 8.20
N VAL A 272 27.58 -16.52 8.84
CA VAL A 272 26.39 -16.84 9.64
C VAL A 272 26.58 -16.25 11.04
N GLY A 273 25.84 -15.21 11.38
CA GLY A 273 25.82 -14.68 12.74
C GLY A 273 25.09 -15.62 13.71
N HIS A 274 25.71 -15.95 14.84
CA HIS A 274 25.06 -16.66 15.97
C HIS A 274 24.22 -15.71 16.85
N ARG A 275 24.14 -14.44 16.46
CA ARG A 275 23.49 -13.36 17.21
C ARG A 275 22.64 -12.57 16.25
N SER A 276 21.35 -12.52 16.52
CA SER A 276 20.44 -11.60 15.84
C SER A 276 20.94 -10.18 16.02
N THR A 277 20.84 -9.38 14.96
CA THR A 277 21.11 -7.94 15.05
C THR A 277 19.90 -7.17 15.56
N GLN A 278 18.71 -7.79 15.55
CA GLN A 278 17.48 -7.22 16.06
C GLN A 278 17.48 -7.12 17.59
N TRP A 279 16.72 -6.14 18.08
CA TRP A 279 16.41 -6.03 19.48
C TRP A 279 15.20 -6.91 19.84
N TYR A 280 15.30 -7.62 20.95
CA TYR A 280 14.18 -8.29 21.62
C TYR A 280 14.45 -8.34 23.12
N SER A 281 13.43 -8.67 23.92
CA SER A 281 13.60 -8.80 25.38
C SER A 281 14.66 -9.86 25.71
N GLY A 282 15.77 -9.42 26.31
CA GLY A 282 16.93 -10.27 26.63
C GLY A 282 18.05 -10.27 25.58
N ALA A 283 17.92 -9.50 24.50
CA ALA A 283 19.01 -9.26 23.56
C ALA A 283 20.09 -8.35 24.17
N ASN A 284 21.33 -8.47 23.67
CA ASN A 284 22.45 -7.61 24.07
C ASN A 284 22.55 -6.33 23.22
N ASN A 285 21.73 -6.21 22.18
CA ASN A 285 21.68 -5.00 21.33
C ASN A 285 20.80 -3.95 22.02
N PRO A 286 21.05 -2.65 21.81
CA PRO A 286 20.15 -1.61 22.32
C PRO A 286 18.79 -1.65 21.62
N PRO A 287 17.70 -1.18 22.27
CA PRO A 287 16.41 -1.02 21.61
C PRO A 287 16.51 0.00 20.47
N GLN A 288 15.69 -0.21 19.43
CA GLN A 288 15.57 0.72 18.32
C GLN A 288 15.13 2.10 18.83
N GLN A 289 15.73 3.15 18.27
CA GLN A 289 15.36 4.52 18.58
C GLN A 289 14.14 4.94 17.74
N LEU A 290 12.95 4.83 18.33
CA LEU A 290 11.68 5.15 17.67
C LEU A 290 11.43 6.66 17.55
N ILE A 291 12.00 7.45 18.46
CA ILE A 291 11.79 8.91 18.54
C ILE A 291 13.16 9.57 18.53
N ASP A 292 13.40 10.45 17.55
CA ASP A 292 14.65 11.22 17.45
C ASP A 292 14.70 12.29 18.56
N PRO A 293 15.58 12.15 19.57
CA PRO A 293 15.70 13.07 20.70
C PRO A 293 16.31 14.41 20.30
N THR A 294 16.84 14.55 19.08
CA THR A 294 17.39 15.81 18.58
C THR A 294 16.31 16.74 18.02
N THR A 295 15.09 16.24 17.81
CA THR A 295 13.97 17.06 17.35
C THR A 295 13.50 17.99 18.46
N LYS A 296 13.76 19.29 18.32
CA LYS A 296 13.48 20.30 19.36
C LYS A 296 12.06 20.87 19.34
N THR A 297 11.28 20.57 18.30
CA THR A 297 9.93 21.07 18.14
C THR A 297 8.97 20.11 18.83
N SER A 298 8.16 20.60 19.76
CA SER A 298 7.13 19.76 20.42
C SER A 298 6.10 19.31 19.40
N ALA A 299 5.85 18.00 19.35
CA ALA A 299 4.80 17.43 18.50
C ALA A 299 3.38 17.76 19.00
N LYS A 300 3.21 18.26 20.23
CA LYS A 300 1.88 18.61 20.78
C LYS A 300 1.11 19.63 19.92
N ALA A 301 1.82 20.52 19.21
CA ALA A 301 1.21 21.51 18.33
C ALA A 301 0.79 20.93 16.97
N GLU A 302 1.36 19.79 16.58
CA GLU A 302 1.19 19.15 15.27
C GLU A 302 0.06 18.11 15.28
N ILE A 303 -0.33 17.63 16.45
CA ILE A 303 -1.41 16.64 16.59
C ILE A 303 -2.81 17.28 16.66
N THR A 304 -3.79 16.57 16.12
CA THR A 304 -5.21 16.93 16.16
C THR A 304 -6.06 15.69 16.53
N GLY A 305 -7.37 15.85 16.72
CA GLY A 305 -8.27 14.71 16.95
C GLY A 305 -8.18 14.07 18.35
N SER A 306 -8.54 12.78 18.40
CA SER A 306 -8.78 12.04 19.66
C SER A 306 -7.54 11.93 20.55
N ILE A 307 -6.36 11.68 19.98
CA ILE A 307 -5.12 11.58 20.76
C ILE A 307 -4.84 12.89 21.49
N ARG A 308 -5.03 14.03 20.82
CA ARG A 308 -4.87 15.35 21.45
C ARG A 308 -5.84 15.54 22.62
N GLU A 309 -7.09 15.12 22.46
CA GLU A 309 -8.10 15.21 23.52
C GLU A 309 -7.74 14.34 24.73
N ILE A 310 -7.26 13.11 24.49
CA ILE A 310 -6.79 12.19 25.53
C ILE A 310 -5.62 12.81 26.29
N LEU A 311 -4.58 13.27 25.58
CA LEU A 311 -3.40 13.89 26.19
C LEU A 311 -3.78 15.13 27.00
N ARG A 312 -4.72 15.94 26.51
CA ARG A 312 -5.22 17.10 27.24
C ARG A 312 -5.98 16.71 28.51
N GLY A 313 -6.75 15.62 28.46
CA GLY A 313 -7.42 15.07 29.65
C GLY A 313 -6.41 14.66 30.72
N VAL A 314 -5.33 13.98 30.33
CA VAL A 314 -4.24 13.57 31.23
C VAL A 314 -3.55 14.77 31.87
N GLU A 315 -3.26 15.83 31.11
CA GLU A 315 -2.71 17.09 31.64
C GLU A 315 -3.62 17.76 32.68
N LEU A 316 -4.94 17.55 32.56
CA LEU A 316 -5.94 18.06 33.52
C LEU A 316 -6.14 17.11 34.72
N GLY A 317 -5.37 16.01 34.81
CA GLY A 317 -5.43 15.04 35.89
C GLY A 317 -6.50 13.96 35.71
N HIS A 318 -7.09 13.82 34.52
CA HIS A 318 -8.01 12.73 34.24
C HIS A 318 -7.24 11.41 34.07
N ARG A 319 -7.87 10.30 34.47
CA ARG A 319 -7.34 8.95 34.20
C ARG A 319 -7.78 8.50 32.83
N VAL A 320 -6.89 7.80 32.13
CA VAL A 320 -7.22 7.13 30.86
C VAL A 320 -8.04 5.88 31.11
N ASP A 321 -9.08 5.68 30.31
CA ASP A 321 -9.85 4.44 30.26
C ASP A 321 -9.27 3.45 29.23
N GLU A 322 -9.90 2.28 29.09
CA GLU A 322 -9.43 1.22 28.19
C GLU A 322 -9.43 1.64 26.72
N ASP A 323 -10.50 2.28 26.25
CA ASP A 323 -10.62 2.73 24.86
C ASP A 323 -9.56 3.79 24.53
N GLN A 324 -9.30 4.70 25.49
CA GLN A 324 -8.25 5.69 25.37
C GLN A 324 -6.85 5.06 25.37
N ILE A 325 -6.62 4.02 26.18
CA ILE A 325 -5.36 3.27 26.17
C ILE A 325 -5.16 2.60 24.80
N VAL A 326 -6.19 1.96 24.25
CA VAL A 326 -6.13 1.35 22.91
C VAL A 326 -5.81 2.41 21.84
N ALA A 327 -6.47 3.56 21.89
CA ALA A 327 -6.19 4.67 20.97
C ALA A 327 -4.74 5.15 21.06
N LEU A 328 -4.19 5.28 22.28
CA LEU A 328 -2.78 5.65 22.47
C LEU A 328 -1.81 4.61 21.90
N PHE A 329 -2.16 3.31 21.94
CA PHE A 329 -1.35 2.25 21.34
C PHE A 329 -1.46 2.18 19.80
N ALA A 330 -2.56 2.67 19.23
CA ALA A 330 -2.76 2.77 17.77
C ALA A 330 -2.17 4.05 17.15
N ALA A 331 -1.67 4.98 17.97
CA ALA A 331 -1.12 6.25 17.52
C ALA A 331 0.09 6.06 16.59
N ARG A 332 0.21 6.92 15.58
CA ARG A 332 1.32 6.87 14.60
C ARG A 332 1.95 8.23 14.34
N GLY A 333 3.20 8.21 13.85
CA GLY A 333 3.89 9.42 13.41
C GLY A 333 4.02 10.49 14.52
N PRO A 334 3.61 11.74 14.28
CA PRO A 334 3.69 12.82 15.28
C PRO A 334 2.97 12.52 16.60
N GLU A 335 1.91 11.70 16.57
CA GLU A 335 1.15 11.33 17.76
C GLU A 335 1.99 10.54 18.77
N VAL A 336 2.78 9.57 18.30
CA VAL A 336 3.69 8.78 19.15
C VAL A 336 4.68 9.68 19.88
N ARG A 337 5.20 10.71 19.18
CA ARG A 337 6.10 11.69 19.80
C ARG A 337 5.40 12.51 20.88
N ALA A 338 4.20 13.01 20.61
CA ALA A 338 3.44 13.78 21.59
C ALA A 338 3.09 12.97 22.85
N ILE A 339 2.75 11.69 22.68
CA ILE A 339 2.49 10.75 23.79
C ILE A 339 3.75 10.56 24.64
N ALA A 340 4.90 10.32 24.01
CA ALA A 340 6.16 10.14 24.71
C ALA A 340 6.63 11.42 25.44
N GLU A 341 6.48 12.59 24.82
CA GLU A 341 6.78 13.88 25.44
C GLU A 341 5.98 14.07 26.73
N LEU A 342 4.66 13.83 26.70
CA LEU A 342 3.82 13.95 27.89
C LEU A 342 4.19 12.90 28.95
N ALA A 343 4.46 11.65 28.55
CA ALA A 343 4.88 10.62 29.48
C ALA A 343 6.20 10.97 30.20
N ASP A 344 7.16 11.58 29.48
CA ASP A 344 8.41 12.06 30.06
C ASP A 344 8.23 13.25 30.99
N GLU A 345 7.30 14.17 30.68
CA GLU A 345 6.90 15.24 31.59
C GLU A 345 6.33 14.69 32.90
N LEU A 346 5.37 13.77 32.82
CA LEU A 346 4.75 13.15 34.00
C LEU A 346 5.78 12.40 34.87
N ARG A 347 6.75 11.73 34.25
CA ARG A 347 7.85 11.06 34.98
C ARG A 347 8.80 12.03 35.69
N ARG A 348 8.94 13.27 35.20
CA ARG A 348 9.75 14.30 35.86
C ARG A 348 9.03 14.95 37.03
N GLU A 349 7.70 14.94 37.01
CA GLU A 349 6.84 15.53 38.05
C GLU A 349 6.53 14.57 39.20
N ALA A 350 6.58 13.27 38.96
CA ALA A 350 6.40 12.20 39.95
C ALA A 350 7.68 11.95 40.79
#